data_AF-A0A9P1HSW4-F1
#
_entry.id   AF-A0A9P1HSW4-F1
#
_cell.length_a   1.000
_cell.length_b   1.000
_cell.length_c   1.000
_cell.angle_alpha   90.00
_cell.angle_beta   90.00
_cell.angle_gamma   90.00
#
_symmetry.space_group_name_H-M   'P 1'
#
loop_
_entity.id
_entity.type
_entity.pdbx_description
1 polymer ?
#
loop_
_entity_poly.entity_id
_entity_poly.type
_entity_poly.pdbx_seq_one_letter_code
_entity_poly.pdbx_strand_id
1 'polypeptide(L)'
;MSEAEQVQEVDSQATEQIKEVESQATEQITEDKSELDILKDEIRKFSLNSLNSSVKNHDMILTALTKAVERTPEIPEPYLKGLVKLVTSVAVRRYNQPKSFQLVSRLLQSLAKHDSQAVALATSTR
;
A
#
# COMPACT_ATOMS: atom_id res chain seq x y z
N MET A 1 -17.43 54.02 -7.92
CA MET A 1 -18.66 53.28 -8.24
C MET A 1 -18.50 52.82 -9.69
N SER A 2 -18.38 51.54 -10.04
CA SER A 2 -18.80 50.35 -9.32
C SER A 2 -18.27 49.08 -10.02
N GLU A 3 -17.63 48.21 -9.22
CA GLU A 3 -17.79 46.74 -9.14
C GLU A 3 -17.27 45.75 -10.21
N ALA A 4 -16.82 46.14 -11.40
CA ALA A 4 -16.44 45.12 -12.41
C ALA A 4 -14.96 44.69 -12.42
N GLU A 5 -14.05 45.47 -11.84
CA GLU A 5 -12.59 45.27 -12.03
C GLU A 5 -11.90 44.59 -10.82
N GLN A 6 -12.61 44.41 -9.71
CA GLN A 6 -12.09 43.81 -8.48
C GLN A 6 -12.35 42.30 -8.34
N VAL A 7 -13.09 41.69 -9.27
CA VAL A 7 -13.47 40.27 -9.17
C VAL A 7 -12.45 39.34 -9.84
N GLN A 8 -11.57 39.87 -10.70
CA GLN A 8 -10.68 39.03 -11.53
C GLN A 8 -9.25 38.84 -10.96
N GLU A 9 -8.83 39.66 -9.99
CA GLU A 9 -7.50 39.54 -9.37
C GLU A 9 -7.43 38.52 -8.22
N VAL A 10 -8.58 38.16 -7.63
CA VAL A 10 -8.62 37.27 -6.45
C VAL A 10 -8.51 35.79 -6.83
N ASP A 11 -8.99 35.41 -8.02
CA ASP A 11 -8.98 34.01 -8.48
C ASP A 11 -7.62 33.53 -9.00
N SER A 12 -6.76 34.44 -9.46
CA SER A 12 -5.42 34.08 -9.95
C SER A 12 -4.44 33.77 -8.82
N GLN A 13 -4.57 34.44 -7.66
CA GLN A 13 -3.72 34.17 -6.49
C GLN A 13 -4.10 32.86 -5.79
N ALA A 14 -5.39 32.49 -5.78
CA ALA A 14 -5.84 31.23 -5.19
C ALA A 14 -5.36 30.01 -6.00
N THR A 15 -5.29 30.13 -7.33
CA THR A 15 -4.89 29.03 -8.21
C THR A 15 -3.37 28.82 -8.27
N GLU A 16 -2.56 29.87 -8.13
CA GLU A 16 -1.10 29.72 -7.97
C GLU A 16 -0.72 29.11 -6.62
N GLN A 17 -1.41 29.48 -5.53
CA GLN A 17 -1.18 28.88 -4.21
C GLN A 17 -1.56 27.39 -4.17
N ILE A 18 -2.61 26.97 -4.86
CA ILE A 18 -2.98 25.53 -4.94
C ILE A 18 -1.91 24.75 -5.72
N LYS A 19 -1.33 25.33 -6.76
CA LYS A 19 -0.28 24.69 -7.55
C LYS A 19 1.04 24.59 -6.80
N GLU A 20 1.40 25.61 -6.01
CA GLU A 20 2.55 25.54 -5.10
C GLU A 20 2.34 24.52 -3.96
N VAL A 21 1.13 24.39 -3.43
CA VAL A 21 0.83 23.38 -2.39
C VAL A 21 0.86 21.95 -2.96
N GLU A 22 0.38 21.71 -4.19
CA GLU A 22 0.48 20.40 -4.84
C GLU A 22 1.93 20.05 -5.26
N SER A 23 2.72 21.04 -5.70
CA SER A 23 4.15 20.83 -6.00
C SER A 23 5.01 20.67 -4.74
N GLN A 24 4.68 21.33 -3.63
CA GLN A 24 5.38 21.12 -2.35
C GLN A 24 4.99 19.80 -1.66
N ALA A 25 3.78 19.28 -1.91
CA ALA A 25 3.40 17.94 -1.45
C ALA A 25 4.11 16.81 -2.21
N THR A 26 4.69 17.10 -3.38
CA THR A 26 5.41 16.12 -4.20
C THR A 26 6.94 16.16 -4.08
N GLU A 27 7.53 17.14 -3.39
CA GLU A 27 8.99 17.35 -3.37
C GLU A 27 9.70 17.18 -2.01
N GLN A 28 9.07 16.62 -0.97
CA GLN A 28 9.77 16.41 0.33
C GLN A 28 9.55 15.05 0.98
N ILE A 29 9.74 13.93 0.26
CA ILE A 29 10.17 12.66 0.89
C ILE A 29 11.00 11.85 -0.12
N THR A 30 12.18 12.33 -0.48
CA THR A 30 13.31 11.45 -0.86
C THR A 30 14.28 11.37 0.32
N GLU A 31 13.76 11.11 1.51
CA GLU A 31 14.54 10.35 2.48
C GLU A 31 14.65 8.94 1.91
N ASP A 32 15.85 8.36 1.90
CA ASP A 32 16.06 6.94 1.62
C ASP A 32 15.31 6.11 2.66
N LYS A 33 13.99 6.00 2.51
CA LYS A 33 13.14 5.17 3.37
C LYS A 33 13.63 3.75 3.20
N SER A 34 13.97 3.13 4.33
CA SER A 34 14.32 1.72 4.32
C SER A 34 13.18 0.90 3.68
N GLU A 35 13.50 -0.20 2.99
CA GLU A 35 12.49 -1.10 2.42
C GLU A 35 11.48 -1.55 3.49
N LEU A 36 11.92 -1.66 4.75
CA LEU A 36 11.05 -1.96 5.89
C LEU A 36 10.05 -0.84 6.19
N ASP A 37 10.43 0.43 6.04
CA ASP A 37 9.52 1.56 6.26
C ASP A 37 8.53 1.70 5.10
N ILE A 38 8.96 1.42 3.87
CA ILE A 38 8.07 1.29 2.72
C ILE A 38 7.04 0.18 2.97
N LEU A 39 7.49 -0.98 3.47
CA LEU A 39 6.60 -2.08 3.84
C LEU A 39 5.59 -1.66 4.91
N LYS A 40 6.01 -0.98 5.98
CA LYS A 40 5.08 -0.47 7.02
C LYS A 40 4.03 0.48 6.44
N ASP A 41 4.43 1.37 5.55
CA ASP A 41 3.52 2.30 4.88
C ASP A 41 2.50 1.55 4.02
N GLU A 42 2.92 0.54 3.26
CA GLU A 42 2.01 -0.30 2.47
C GLU A 42 1.08 -1.16 3.35
N ILE A 43 1.57 -1.69 4.47
CA ILE A 43 0.74 -2.39 5.46
C ILE A 43 -0.35 -1.45 6.00
N ARG A 44 0.00 -0.20 6.33
CA ARG A 44 -0.95 0.81 6.81
C ARG A 44 -1.99 1.15 5.73
N LYS A 45 -1.57 1.37 4.48
CA LYS A 45 -2.51 1.61 3.36
C LYS A 45 -3.47 0.45 3.17
N PHE A 46 -2.95 -0.79 3.24
CA PHE A 46 -3.76 -1.99 3.10
C PHE A 46 -4.75 -2.18 4.25
N SER A 47 -4.35 -1.95 5.50
CA SER A 47 -5.28 -2.05 6.64
C SER A 47 -6.41 -1.03 6.55
N LEU A 48 -6.11 0.22 6.21
CA LEU A 48 -7.10 1.29 6.04
C LEU A 48 -8.09 1.03 4.89
N ASN A 49 -7.65 0.34 3.84
CA ASN A 49 -8.47 0.07 2.65
C ASN A 49 -9.03 -1.36 2.59
N SER A 50 -8.75 -2.21 3.57
CA SER A 50 -9.18 -3.62 3.61
C SER A 50 -10.70 -3.81 3.57
N LEU A 51 -11.45 -2.80 4.02
CA LEU A 51 -12.92 -2.78 4.01
C LEU A 51 -13.51 -2.02 2.81
N ASN A 52 -12.67 -1.44 1.94
CA ASN A 52 -13.14 -0.71 0.77
C ASN A 52 -13.80 -1.68 -0.24
N SER A 53 -14.98 -1.31 -0.74
CA SER A 53 -15.73 -2.12 -1.70
C SER A 53 -15.12 -2.10 -3.11
N SER A 54 -14.32 -1.08 -3.45
CA SER A 54 -13.67 -0.92 -4.74
C SER A 54 -12.65 -2.04 -5.02
N VAL A 55 -12.96 -2.88 -6.01
CA VAL A 55 -12.08 -3.97 -6.47
C VAL A 55 -10.78 -3.42 -7.05
N LYS A 56 -10.84 -2.32 -7.82
CA LYS A 56 -9.65 -1.72 -8.45
C LYS A 56 -8.65 -1.21 -7.42
N ASN A 57 -9.12 -0.48 -6.41
CA ASN A 57 -8.25 0.03 -5.35
C ASN A 57 -7.62 -1.11 -4.57
N HIS A 58 -8.40 -2.14 -4.30
CA HIS A 58 -7.93 -3.32 -3.60
C HIS A 58 -6.84 -4.07 -4.38
N ASP A 59 -7.04 -4.32 -5.67
CA ASP A 59 -6.05 -4.97 -6.53
C ASP A 59 -4.73 -4.17 -6.61
N MET A 60 -4.84 -2.84 -6.68
CA MET A 60 -3.68 -1.95 -6.70
C MET A 60 -2.88 -2.06 -5.39
N ILE A 61 -3.57 -2.05 -4.25
CA ILE A 61 -2.91 -2.11 -2.94
C ILE A 61 -2.32 -3.51 -2.69
N LEU A 62 -3.01 -4.59 -3.06
CA LEU A 62 -2.44 -5.95 -3.00
C LEU A 62 -1.16 -6.06 -3.84
N THR A 63 -1.17 -5.46 -5.03
CA THR A 63 -0.01 -5.48 -5.93
C THR A 63 1.16 -4.68 -5.34
N ALA A 64 0.89 -3.49 -4.78
CA ALA A 64 1.91 -2.66 -4.13
C ALA A 64 2.51 -3.36 -2.91
N LEU A 65 1.65 -3.91 -2.04
CA LEU A 65 2.07 -4.65 -0.86
C LEU A 65 2.90 -5.90 -1.22
N THR A 66 2.50 -6.64 -2.24
CA THR A 66 3.27 -7.81 -2.72
C THR A 66 4.68 -7.42 -3.13
N LYS A 67 4.83 -6.30 -3.87
CA LYS A 67 6.15 -5.81 -4.27
C LYS A 67 6.99 -5.37 -3.07
N ALA A 68 6.39 -4.71 -2.08
CA ALA A 68 7.09 -4.29 -0.87
C ALA A 68 7.59 -5.49 -0.06
N VAL A 69 6.78 -6.54 0.06
CA VAL A 69 7.17 -7.81 0.69
C VAL A 69 8.33 -8.45 -0.10
N GLU A 70 8.22 -8.57 -1.43
CA GLU A 70 9.28 -9.17 -2.27
C GLU A 70 10.63 -8.42 -2.19
N ARG A 71 10.61 -7.11 -1.90
CA ARG A 71 11.83 -6.28 -1.76
C ARG A 71 12.42 -6.28 -0.36
N THR A 72 11.62 -6.58 0.66
CA THR A 72 12.07 -6.53 2.06
C THR A 72 12.76 -7.84 2.42
N PRO A 73 14.09 -7.86 2.66
CA PRO A 73 14.82 -9.11 2.86
C PRO A 73 14.40 -9.83 4.15
N GLU A 74 14.19 -9.06 5.22
CA GLU A 74 13.81 -9.60 6.53
C GLU A 74 12.57 -8.88 7.05
N ILE A 75 11.50 -9.63 7.25
CA ILE A 75 10.23 -9.12 7.76
C ILE A 75 10.10 -9.60 9.20
N PRO A 76 9.99 -8.69 10.20
CA PRO A 76 9.83 -9.11 11.58
C PRO A 76 8.58 -9.96 11.77
N GLU A 77 8.71 -11.06 12.50
CA GLU A 77 7.68 -12.09 12.67
C GLU A 77 6.28 -11.58 13.11
N PRO A 78 6.17 -10.55 13.99
CA PRO A 78 4.87 -9.96 14.32
C PRO A 78 4.12 -9.39 13.11
N TYR A 79 4.85 -8.76 12.18
CA TYR A 79 4.25 -8.22 10.95
C TYR A 79 3.82 -9.33 10.01
N LEU A 80 4.62 -10.40 9.89
CA LEU A 80 4.27 -11.56 9.07
C LEU A 80 2.95 -12.19 9.51
N LYS A 81 2.80 -12.49 10.81
CA LYS A 81 1.56 -13.05 11.37
C LYS A 81 0.35 -12.11 11.21
N GLY A 82 0.56 -10.82 11.43
CA GLY A 82 -0.49 -9.80 11.26
C GLY A 82 -0.96 -9.68 9.81
N LEU A 83 -0.01 -9.65 8.87
CA LEU A 83 -0.27 -9.60 7.43
C LEU A 83 -1.06 -10.80 6.95
N VAL A 84 -0.63 -12.02 7.31
CA VAL A 84 -1.35 -13.24 6.91
C VAL A 84 -2.80 -13.20 7.39
N LYS A 85 -3.06 -12.86 8.65
CA LYS A 85 -4.44 -12.75 9.19
C LYS A 85 -5.30 -11.75 8.42
N LEU A 86 -4.75 -10.58 8.12
CA LEU A 86 -5.45 -9.53 7.39
C LEU A 86 -5.76 -9.96 5.95
N VAL A 87 -4.76 -10.53 5.26
CA VAL A 87 -4.87 -11.01 3.89
C VAL A 87 -5.86 -12.15 3.76
N THR A 88 -5.87 -13.11 4.70
CA THR A 88 -6.86 -14.21 4.71
C THR A 88 -8.29 -13.69 4.94
N SER A 89 -8.48 -12.72 5.84
CA SER A 89 -9.79 -12.12 6.09
C SER A 89 -10.35 -11.44 4.84
N VAL A 90 -9.46 -10.79 4.09
CA VAL A 90 -9.76 -10.19 2.79
C VAL A 90 -10.08 -11.24 1.71
N ALA A 91 -9.35 -12.36 1.72
CA ALA A 91 -9.54 -13.48 0.78
C ALA A 91 -10.99 -13.99 0.80
N VAL A 92 -11.55 -14.18 2.01
CA VAL A 92 -12.93 -14.64 2.20
C VAL A 92 -13.94 -13.69 1.55
N ARG A 93 -13.75 -12.38 1.71
CA ARG A 93 -14.64 -11.36 1.13
C ARG A 93 -14.57 -11.29 -0.39
N ARG A 94 -13.45 -11.72 -0.98
CA ARG A 94 -13.15 -11.60 -2.41
C ARG A 94 -13.12 -12.95 -3.13
N TYR A 95 -13.59 -14.02 -2.50
CA TYR A 95 -13.62 -15.37 -3.07
C TYR A 95 -14.32 -15.42 -4.45
N ASN A 96 -15.38 -14.62 -4.63
CA ASN A 96 -16.13 -14.54 -5.88
C ASN A 96 -15.46 -13.68 -6.98
N GLN A 97 -14.27 -13.13 -6.73
CA GLN A 97 -13.51 -12.28 -7.66
C GLN A 97 -12.19 -12.97 -8.02
N PRO A 98 -12.15 -13.76 -9.11
CA PRO A 98 -11.03 -14.64 -9.42
C PRO A 98 -9.68 -13.91 -9.52
N LYS A 99 -9.66 -12.73 -10.15
CA LYS A 99 -8.43 -11.94 -10.33
C LYS A 99 -7.89 -11.41 -8.99
N SER A 100 -8.75 -10.83 -8.16
CA SER A 100 -8.35 -10.36 -6.83
C SER A 100 -7.89 -11.53 -5.95
N PHE A 101 -8.53 -12.69 -6.07
CA PHE A 101 -8.11 -13.89 -5.35
C PHE A 101 -6.72 -14.38 -5.78
N GLN A 102 -6.38 -14.31 -7.07
CA GLN A 102 -5.02 -14.60 -7.55
C GLN A 102 -3.98 -13.66 -6.95
N LEU A 103 -4.29 -12.36 -6.80
CA LEU A 103 -3.39 -11.40 -6.17
C LEU A 103 -3.18 -11.72 -4.68
N VAL A 104 -4.24 -12.10 -3.97
CA VAL A 104 -4.15 -12.58 -2.59
C VAL A 104 -3.26 -13.82 -2.50
N SER A 105 -3.46 -14.81 -3.38
CA SER A 105 -2.63 -16.02 -3.43
C SER A 105 -1.16 -15.70 -3.66
N ARG A 106 -0.85 -14.77 -4.56
CA ARG A 106 0.53 -14.33 -4.84
C ARG A 106 1.17 -13.69 -3.61
N LEU A 107 0.44 -12.83 -2.91
CA LEU A 107 0.91 -12.20 -1.68
C LEU A 107 1.23 -13.24 -0.59
N LEU A 108 0.35 -14.22 -0.40
CA LEU A 108 0.59 -15.32 0.56
C LEU A 108 1.83 -16.15 0.21
N GLN A 109 2.05 -16.44 -1.08
CA GLN A 109 3.25 -17.13 -1.55
C GLN A 109 4.53 -16.32 -1.32
N SER A 110 4.46 -14.99 -1.47
CA SER A 110 5.58 -14.09 -1.16
C SER A 110 5.89 -14.11 0.34
N LEU A 111 4.87 -13.95 1.19
CA LEU A 111 5.01 -14.00 2.65
C LEU A 111 5.58 -15.34 3.16
N ALA A 112 5.17 -16.46 2.55
CA ALA A 112 5.67 -17.79 2.93
C ALA A 112 7.19 -17.95 2.78
N LYS A 113 7.85 -17.16 1.91
CA LYS A 113 9.32 -17.17 1.76
C LYS A 113 10.04 -16.55 2.96
N HIS A 114 9.36 -15.73 3.74
CA HIS A 114 9.90 -15.08 4.93
C HIS A 114 9.59 -15.85 6.22
N ASP A 115 8.86 -16.98 6.13
CA ASP A 115 8.62 -17.85 7.28
C ASP A 115 9.86 -18.72 7.55
N SER A 116 10.68 -18.26 8.49
CA SER A 116 11.92 -18.92 8.93
C SER A 116 11.67 -20.31 9.53
N GLN A 117 10.49 -20.59 10.09
CA GLN A 117 10.15 -21.94 10.57
C GLN A 117 9.77 -22.88 9.42
N ALA A 118 9.04 -22.40 8.42
CA ALA A 118 8.72 -23.20 7.23
C ALA A 118 9.97 -23.56 6.41
N VAL A 119 10.93 -22.62 6.28
CA VAL A 119 12.20 -22.84 5.59
C VAL A 119 13.11 -23.82 6.36
N ALA A 120 13.14 -23.75 7.69
CA ALA A 120 13.92 -24.67 8.54
C ALA A 120 13.34 -26.11 8.55
N LEU A 121 12.01 -26.26 8.59
CA LEU A 121 11.36 -27.57 8.51
C LEU A 121 11.56 -28.24 7.14
N ALA A 122 11.51 -27.47 6.05
CA ALA A 122 11.72 -27.98 4.69
C ALA A 122 13.16 -28.46 4.42
N THR A 123 14.14 -27.90 5.14
CA THR A 123 15.57 -28.29 5.02
C THR A 123 15.97 -29.37 6.01
N SER A 124 15.29 -29.52 7.14
CA SER A 124 15.57 -30.56 8.15
C SER A 124 15.10 -31.97 7.76
N THR A 125 14.29 -32.12 6.70
CA THR A 125 13.78 -33.42 6.21
C THR A 125 14.54 -33.98 5.00
N ARG A 126 15.74 -33.47 4.70
CA ARG A 126 16.67 -34.07 3.74
C ARG A 126 17.87 -34.67 4.47
#